data_AF-F5A881-F1
#
_entry.id   AF-F5A881-F1
#
_cell.length_a   1.000
_cell.length_b   1.000
_cell.length_c   1.000
_cell.angle_alpha   90.00
_cell.angle_beta   90.00
_cell.angle_gamma   90.00
#
_symmetry.space_group_name_H-M   'P 1'
#
loop_
_entity.id
_entity.type
_entity.pdbx_description
1 polymer ?
#
loop_
_entity_poly.entity_id
_entity_poly.type
_entity_poly.pdbx_seq_one_letter_code
_entity_poly.pdbx_strand_id
1 'polypeptide(L)'
;GLTFDWALLGAPLGSARRISLPGYPFARERIWVSGDLQLPPPVQGLGEARLHPLLQRNVSDLTQQKFTSVFSGQEFFLRDHRVHEHKVLPGVAYLEMAREAVSRSLGDQALAGAVSLCHLVWSQPLTLSEQDQAPVTLEVQINAVDAHRLTFAILQQQTQALCCQGEAQWRQEPMEPLASLASLLARINGPCLDAEALYRQFDSVGIHYGPNHRTVRELHSSGGQLLAQIQCR
;
A
#
# COMPACT_ATOMS: atom_id res chain seq x y z
N GLY A 1 10.29 6.55 48.22
CA GLY A 1 10.15 5.25 48.87
C GLY A 1 11.26 5.07 49.88
N LEU A 2 11.08 4.19 50.87
CA LEU A 2 12.16 3.81 51.78
C LEU A 2 13.02 2.73 51.10
N THR A 3 14.33 2.93 51.09
CA THR A 3 15.28 1.92 50.63
C THR A 3 15.47 0.90 51.76
N PHE A 4 15.12 -0.36 51.51
CA PHE A 4 15.27 -1.42 52.50
C PHE A 4 16.28 -2.47 51.99
N ASP A 5 17.30 -2.75 52.81
CA ASP A 5 18.27 -3.79 52.50
C ASP A 5 17.79 -5.14 53.04
N TRP A 6 17.16 -5.91 52.15
CA TRP A 6 16.64 -7.24 52.46
C TRP A 6 17.75 -8.28 52.73
N ALA A 7 19.02 -7.99 52.42
CA ALA A 7 20.14 -8.90 52.66
C ALA A 7 20.48 -9.06 54.16
N LEU A 8 20.08 -8.11 55.01
CA LEU A 8 20.31 -8.14 56.46
C LEU A 8 19.48 -9.19 57.20
N LEU A 9 18.47 -9.79 56.56
CA LEU A 9 17.60 -10.82 57.17
C LEU A 9 18.24 -12.23 57.25
N GLY A 10 19.54 -12.35 56.96
CA GLY A 10 20.36 -13.52 57.32
C GLY A 10 20.31 -14.71 56.35
N ALA A 11 19.59 -14.61 55.23
CA ALA A 11 19.64 -15.61 54.17
C ALA A 11 20.71 -15.24 53.13
N PRO A 12 21.66 -16.13 52.76
CA PRO A 12 22.61 -15.87 51.69
C PRO A 12 21.88 -15.48 50.40
N LEU A 13 22.30 -14.38 49.76
CA LEU A 13 21.77 -13.94 48.46
C LEU A 13 21.81 -15.11 47.45
N GLY A 14 20.65 -15.59 47.02
CA GLY A 14 20.51 -16.75 46.12
C GLY A 14 20.12 -18.08 46.76
N SER A 15 20.06 -18.17 48.10
CA SER A 15 19.58 -19.38 48.81
C SER A 15 18.05 -19.55 48.81
N ALA A 16 17.30 -18.46 48.58
CA ALA A 16 15.86 -18.47 48.46
C ALA A 16 15.42 -18.67 47.00
N ARG A 17 14.51 -19.62 46.76
CA ARG A 17 13.89 -19.82 45.45
C ARG A 17 12.72 -18.85 45.28
N ARG A 18 12.69 -18.13 44.15
CA ARG A 18 11.53 -17.32 43.76
C ARG A 18 10.36 -18.26 43.45
N ILE A 19 9.21 -17.97 44.02
CA ILE A 19 7.96 -18.68 43.76
C ILE A 19 6.98 -17.73 43.08
N SER A 20 6.05 -18.27 42.29
CA SER A 20 4.94 -17.48 41.76
C SER A 20 4.05 -17.03 42.90
N LEU A 21 3.73 -15.74 42.93
CA LEU A 21 2.75 -15.15 43.84
C LEU A 21 1.48 -14.79 43.06
N PRO A 22 0.33 -14.64 43.74
CA PRO A 22 -0.86 -14.10 43.10
C PRO A 22 -0.57 -12.76 42.41
N GLY A 23 -1.21 -12.52 41.26
CA GLY A 23 -1.08 -11.26 40.55
C GLY A 23 -1.52 -10.09 41.43
N TYR A 24 -0.84 -8.95 41.27
CA TYR A 24 -1.22 -7.72 41.96
C TYR A 24 -2.68 -7.37 41.62
N PRO A 25 -3.55 -7.15 42.62
CA PRO A 25 -4.96 -6.86 42.37
C PRO A 25 -5.10 -5.41 41.93
N PHE A 26 -4.85 -5.15 40.64
CA PHE A 26 -5.08 -3.82 40.06
C PHE A 26 -6.49 -3.32 40.37
N ALA A 27 -6.60 -2.02 40.65
CA ALA A 27 -7.88 -1.37 40.87
C ALA A 27 -8.76 -1.58 39.62
N ARG A 28 -9.96 -2.12 39.81
CA ARG A 28 -10.92 -2.40 38.73
C ARG A 28 -11.72 -1.14 38.39
N GLU A 29 -11.02 -0.10 37.97
CA GLU A 29 -11.65 1.14 37.56
C GLU A 29 -12.07 1.05 36.08
N ARG A 30 -13.34 1.35 35.83
CA ARG A 30 -13.89 1.38 34.47
C ARG A 30 -13.53 2.71 33.82
N ILE A 31 -12.36 2.79 33.19
CA ILE A 31 -11.96 3.96 32.40
C ILE A 31 -12.36 3.71 30.93
N TRP A 32 -13.44 4.34 30.49
CA TRP A 32 -13.96 4.25 29.12
C TRP A 32 -14.23 5.63 28.55
N VAL A 33 -13.94 5.84 27.27
CA VAL A 33 -14.33 7.05 26.55
C VAL A 33 -15.85 7.03 26.41
N SER A 34 -16.51 8.07 26.93
CA SER A 34 -17.97 8.23 26.84
C SER A 34 -18.29 9.49 26.07
N GLY A 35 -19.11 9.36 25.04
CA GLY A 35 -19.52 10.43 24.12
C GLY A 35 -19.90 9.84 22.77
N ASP A 36 -20.72 10.55 22.00
CA ASP A 36 -20.97 10.24 20.59
C ASP A 36 -19.68 10.51 19.81
N LEU A 37 -18.73 9.58 19.91
CA LEU A 37 -17.71 9.46 18.90
C LEU A 37 -18.47 9.13 17.61
N GLN A 38 -18.46 10.06 16.65
CA GLN A 38 -18.74 9.75 15.25
C GLN A 38 -17.64 8.81 14.75
N LEU A 39 -17.66 7.58 15.25
CA LEU A 39 -16.91 6.49 14.67
C LEU A 39 -17.57 6.24 13.31
N PRO A 40 -16.79 6.17 12.22
CA PRO A 40 -17.34 5.74 10.94
C PRO A 40 -18.11 4.43 11.16
N PRO A 41 -19.25 4.24 10.50
CA PRO A 41 -20.08 3.06 10.73
C PRO A 41 -19.22 1.82 10.63
N PRO A 42 -19.33 0.86 11.58
CA PRO A 42 -18.60 -0.38 11.49
C PRO A 42 -18.93 -1.01 10.14
N VAL A 43 -17.89 -1.19 9.31
CA VAL A 43 -18.01 -1.87 8.02
C VAL A 43 -18.68 -3.21 8.32
N GLN A 44 -19.87 -3.44 7.77
CA GLN A 44 -20.58 -4.69 7.97
C GLN A 44 -19.71 -5.83 7.43
N GLY A 45 -19.16 -6.60 8.36
CA GLY A 45 -18.19 -7.66 8.11
C GLY A 45 -17.26 -7.78 9.30
N LEU A 46 -17.56 -8.71 10.21
CA LEU A 46 -16.58 -9.30 11.12
C LEU A 46 -15.56 -10.11 10.29
N GLY A 47 -14.80 -9.42 9.46
CA GLY A 47 -13.67 -9.94 8.69
C GLY A 47 -12.39 -9.36 9.27
N GLU A 48 -11.31 -10.15 9.23
CA GLU A 48 -9.96 -9.73 9.59
C GLU A 48 -9.66 -8.29 9.16
N ALA A 49 -9.01 -7.52 10.04
CA ALA A 49 -8.57 -6.17 9.72
C ALA A 49 -7.77 -6.18 8.41
N ARG A 50 -8.23 -5.43 7.40
CA ARG A 50 -7.54 -5.34 6.10
C ARG A 50 -6.15 -4.75 6.33
N LEU A 51 -5.14 -5.42 5.79
CA LEU A 51 -3.75 -4.98 5.93
C LEU A 51 -3.53 -3.61 5.27
N HIS A 52 -4.10 -3.42 4.07
CA HIS A 52 -4.01 -2.22 3.26
C HIS A 52 -5.21 -2.17 2.28
N PRO A 53 -5.70 -1.00 1.81
CA PRO A 53 -6.80 -0.92 0.86
C PRO A 53 -6.60 -1.75 -0.43
N LEU A 54 -5.36 -1.82 -0.92
CA LEU A 54 -4.99 -2.60 -2.11
C LEU A 54 -4.37 -3.97 -1.79
N LEU A 55 -4.03 -4.27 -0.54
CA LEU A 55 -3.46 -5.55 -0.12
C LEU A 55 -4.18 -6.01 1.16
N GLN A 56 -5.21 -6.84 1.03
CA GLN A 56 -6.20 -6.98 2.10
C GLN A 56 -5.86 -8.06 3.13
N ARG A 57 -5.38 -9.22 2.68
CA ARG A 57 -5.13 -10.38 3.55
C ARG A 57 -3.77 -11.01 3.24
N ASN A 58 -3.09 -11.47 4.28
CA ASN A 58 -1.95 -12.37 4.13
C ASN A 58 -2.49 -13.80 4.19
N VAL A 59 -2.27 -14.57 3.13
CA VAL A 59 -2.70 -15.97 3.02
C VAL A 59 -1.51 -16.90 2.81
N SER A 60 -0.33 -16.47 3.25
CA SER A 60 0.91 -17.23 3.16
C SER A 60 0.82 -18.52 3.95
N ASP A 61 1.49 -19.54 3.43
CA ASP A 61 1.69 -20.83 4.09
C ASP A 61 3.18 -21.18 4.05
N LEU A 62 3.55 -22.40 4.46
CA LEU A 62 4.94 -22.83 4.47
C LEU A 62 5.58 -22.95 3.07
N THR A 63 4.77 -22.88 2.01
CA THR A 63 5.22 -23.08 0.63
C THR A 63 5.41 -21.77 -0.12
N GLN A 64 4.60 -20.74 0.18
CA GLN A 64 4.59 -19.49 -0.58
C GLN A 64 4.21 -18.29 0.29
N GLN A 65 4.99 -17.21 0.16
CA GLN A 65 4.61 -15.88 0.62
C GLN A 65 3.60 -15.28 -0.38
N LYS A 66 2.35 -15.06 0.06
CA LYS A 66 1.27 -14.57 -0.79
C LYS A 66 0.22 -13.76 -0.04
N PHE A 67 -0.38 -12.84 -0.76
CA PHE A 67 -1.42 -11.93 -0.27
C PHE A 67 -2.59 -11.90 -1.25
N THR A 68 -3.78 -11.60 -0.75
CA THR A 68 -4.98 -11.51 -1.58
C THR A 68 -5.76 -10.22 -1.32
N SER A 69 -6.36 -9.69 -2.38
CA SER A 69 -7.31 -8.58 -2.34
C SER A 69 -8.51 -8.88 -3.22
N VAL A 70 -9.70 -8.63 -2.68
CA VAL A 70 -10.97 -8.78 -3.41
C VAL A 70 -11.47 -7.39 -3.79
N PHE A 71 -11.78 -7.21 -5.07
CA PHE A 71 -12.29 -5.95 -5.62
C PHE A 71 -13.68 -6.17 -6.21
N SER A 72 -14.60 -5.32 -5.81
CA SER A 72 -15.99 -5.30 -6.28
C SER A 72 -16.17 -4.49 -7.57
N GLY A 73 -15.18 -3.68 -7.95
CA GLY A 73 -15.31 -2.70 -9.04
C GLY A 73 -16.05 -1.43 -8.63
N GLN A 74 -16.45 -1.28 -7.37
CA GLN A 74 -17.06 -0.06 -6.83
C GLN A 74 -16.04 0.84 -6.12
N GLU A 75 -14.82 0.34 -5.89
CA GLU A 75 -13.74 1.12 -5.34
C GLU A 75 -13.46 2.33 -6.24
N PHE A 76 -13.20 3.49 -5.62
CA PHE A 76 -13.07 4.74 -6.39
C PHE A 76 -12.03 4.64 -7.50
N PHE A 77 -10.92 3.92 -7.27
CA PHE A 77 -9.82 3.79 -8.22
C PHE A 77 -10.16 2.86 -9.41
N LEU A 78 -11.22 2.06 -9.30
CA LEU A 78 -11.75 1.25 -10.41
C LEU A 78 -12.91 1.96 -11.10
N ARG A 79 -13.85 2.49 -10.31
CA ARG A 79 -15.02 3.22 -10.81
C ARG A 79 -14.64 4.45 -11.63
N ASP A 80 -13.62 5.17 -11.18
CA ASP A 80 -13.18 6.43 -11.78
C ASP A 80 -12.02 6.25 -12.78
N HIS A 81 -11.66 5.01 -13.15
CA HIS A 81 -10.65 4.72 -14.16
C HIS A 81 -11.22 3.80 -15.23
N ARG A 82 -11.77 4.40 -16.31
CA ARG A 82 -12.44 3.66 -17.38
C ARG A 82 -11.66 3.75 -18.69
N VAL A 83 -11.56 2.64 -19.40
CA VAL A 83 -10.94 2.53 -20.73
C VAL A 83 -11.90 1.80 -21.65
N HIS A 84 -12.33 2.44 -22.73
CA HIS A 84 -13.31 1.92 -23.69
C HIS A 84 -14.51 1.25 -23.00
N GLU A 85 -15.21 2.00 -22.15
CA GLU A 85 -16.34 1.59 -21.30
C GLU A 85 -16.04 0.66 -20.11
N HIS A 86 -14.87 0.03 -20.04
CA HIS A 86 -14.55 -0.92 -18.98
C HIS A 86 -13.85 -0.25 -17.80
N LYS A 87 -14.13 -0.72 -16.58
CA LYS A 87 -13.35 -0.33 -15.40
C LYS A 87 -12.03 -1.10 -15.44
N VAL A 88 -10.91 -0.38 -15.49
CA VAL A 88 -9.58 -0.99 -15.59
C VAL A 88 -8.80 -0.62 -14.34
N LEU A 89 -8.20 -1.60 -13.66
CA LEU A 89 -7.36 -1.31 -12.51
C LEU A 89 -6.14 -0.48 -12.96
N PRO A 90 -5.89 0.72 -12.38
CA PRO A 90 -4.79 1.56 -12.81
C PRO A 90 -3.44 0.86 -12.67
N GLY A 91 -2.55 1.07 -13.64
CA GLY A 91 -1.19 0.49 -13.63
C GLY A 91 -0.43 0.74 -12.32
N VAL A 92 -0.59 1.93 -11.74
CA VAL A 92 0.01 2.35 -10.47
C VAL A 92 -0.58 1.66 -9.24
N ALA A 93 -1.82 1.16 -9.30
CA ALA A 93 -2.40 0.40 -8.19
C ALA A 93 -1.67 -0.94 -8.00
N TYR A 94 -1.25 -1.60 -9.10
CA TYR A 94 -0.39 -2.78 -9.03
C TYR A 94 0.95 -2.49 -8.36
N LEU A 95 1.53 -1.32 -8.61
CA LEU A 95 2.79 -0.92 -7.99
C LEU A 95 2.63 -0.74 -6.48
N GLU A 96 1.52 -0.15 -6.03
CA GLU A 96 1.24 -0.02 -4.61
C GLU A 96 0.96 -1.38 -3.95
N MET A 97 0.27 -2.29 -4.65
CA MET A 97 0.10 -3.69 -4.20
C MET A 97 1.46 -4.38 -4.01
N ALA A 98 2.35 -4.25 -5.01
CA ALA A 98 3.69 -4.83 -4.97
C ALA A 98 4.55 -4.20 -3.86
N ARG A 99 4.55 -2.87 -3.75
CA ARG A 99 5.29 -2.11 -2.73
C ARG A 99 4.89 -2.56 -1.33
N GLU A 100 3.59 -2.64 -1.07
CA GLU A 100 3.06 -3.04 0.24
C GLU A 100 3.37 -4.53 0.54
N ALA A 101 3.20 -5.42 -0.44
CA ALA A 101 3.50 -6.84 -0.27
C ALA A 101 4.98 -7.10 0.00
N VAL A 102 5.85 -6.38 -0.70
CA VAL A 102 7.31 -6.38 -0.48
C VAL A 102 7.64 -5.86 0.91
N SER A 103 7.11 -4.69 1.28
CA SER A 103 7.34 -4.09 2.60
C SER A 103 6.97 -5.04 3.74
N ARG A 104 5.82 -5.74 3.61
CA ARG A 104 5.39 -6.72 4.61
C ARG A 104 6.23 -7.99 4.63
N SER A 105 6.76 -8.38 3.48
CA SER A 105 7.62 -9.58 3.38
C SER A 105 9.01 -9.32 3.94
N LEU A 106 9.50 -8.07 3.88
CA LEU A 106 10.76 -7.64 4.51
C LEU A 106 10.63 -7.41 6.02
N GLY A 107 9.42 -7.21 6.55
CA GLY A 107 9.19 -6.94 7.97
C GLY A 107 9.95 -5.69 8.44
N ASP A 108 10.65 -5.79 9.57
CA ASP A 108 11.40 -4.68 10.17
C ASP A 108 12.50 -4.11 9.26
N GLN A 109 13.01 -4.91 8.31
CA GLN A 109 14.02 -4.42 7.34
C GLN A 109 13.46 -3.32 6.44
N ALA A 110 12.14 -3.29 6.19
CA ALA A 110 11.50 -2.25 5.39
C ALA A 110 11.61 -0.86 6.02
N LEU A 111 11.69 -0.77 7.35
CA LEU A 111 11.77 0.51 8.07
C LEU A 111 13.15 1.18 7.95
N ALA A 112 14.17 0.42 7.51
CA ALA A 112 15.56 0.84 7.50
C ALA A 112 16.11 1.18 6.11
N GLY A 113 15.27 1.22 5.06
CA GLY A 113 15.73 1.45 3.70
C GLY A 113 14.62 1.84 2.72
N ALA A 114 15.01 1.99 1.45
CA ALA A 114 14.12 2.28 0.34
C ALA A 114 13.86 1.02 -0.50
N VAL A 115 12.62 0.86 -0.95
CA VAL A 115 12.23 -0.18 -1.92
C VAL A 115 12.17 0.44 -3.31
N SER A 116 12.88 -0.16 -4.26
CA SER A 116 12.85 0.20 -5.67
C SER A 116 12.20 -0.93 -6.46
N LEU A 117 11.14 -0.62 -7.20
CA LEU A 117 10.51 -1.56 -8.13
C LEU A 117 11.12 -1.38 -9.52
N CYS A 118 11.52 -2.48 -10.15
CA CYS A 118 12.21 -2.49 -11.44
C CYS A 118 11.76 -3.69 -12.30
N HIS A 119 12.14 -3.68 -13.57
CA HIS A 119 11.77 -4.72 -14.55
C HIS A 119 10.25 -5.00 -14.58
N LEU A 120 9.45 -3.93 -14.55
CA LEU A 120 8.00 -3.99 -14.49
C LEU A 120 7.41 -4.42 -15.84
N VAL A 121 6.51 -5.41 -15.78
CA VAL A 121 5.76 -5.88 -16.94
C VAL A 121 4.27 -5.91 -16.57
N TRP A 122 3.47 -5.08 -17.22
CA TRP A 122 2.01 -5.18 -17.21
C TRP A 122 1.58 -6.07 -18.36
N SER A 123 0.91 -7.18 -18.05
CA SER A 123 0.53 -8.20 -19.02
C SER A 123 -0.97 -8.09 -19.36
N GLN A 124 -1.85 -8.55 -18.46
CA GLN A 124 -3.30 -8.49 -18.66
C GLN A 124 -3.96 -7.68 -17.55
N PRO A 125 -4.26 -6.40 -17.76
CA PRO A 125 -4.86 -5.58 -16.70
C PRO A 125 -6.22 -6.13 -16.28
N LEU A 126 -6.51 -6.04 -14.99
CA LEU A 126 -7.81 -6.36 -14.41
C LEU A 126 -8.83 -5.42 -15.02
N THR A 127 -9.76 -6.01 -15.76
CA THR A 127 -10.80 -5.31 -16.49
C THR A 127 -12.13 -5.87 -16.02
N LEU A 128 -13.01 -4.99 -15.54
CA LEU A 128 -14.36 -5.34 -15.07
C LEU A 128 -15.37 -4.65 -15.98
N SER A 129 -16.28 -5.42 -16.56
CA SER A 129 -17.42 -4.83 -17.27
C SER A 129 -18.44 -4.29 -16.26
N GLU A 130 -19.37 -3.42 -16.70
CA GLU A 130 -20.49 -3.00 -15.84
C GLU A 130 -21.46 -4.16 -15.52
N GLN A 131 -21.46 -5.20 -16.35
CA GLN A 131 -22.31 -6.38 -16.21
C GLN A 131 -21.71 -7.38 -15.21
N ASP A 132 -20.40 -7.35 -15.01
CA ASP A 132 -19.69 -8.17 -14.03
C ASP A 132 -19.92 -7.62 -12.63
N GLN A 133 -20.90 -8.18 -11.93
CA GLN A 133 -21.16 -7.85 -10.53
C GLN A 133 -20.41 -8.75 -9.55
N ALA A 134 -19.75 -9.80 -10.04
CA ALA A 134 -18.98 -10.69 -9.20
C ALA A 134 -17.65 -10.04 -8.79
N PRO A 135 -17.32 -9.99 -7.50
CA PRO A 135 -16.01 -9.53 -7.06
C PRO A 135 -14.89 -10.40 -7.62
N VAL A 136 -13.77 -9.78 -8.00
CA VAL A 136 -12.57 -10.46 -8.50
C VAL A 136 -11.49 -10.45 -7.43
N THR A 137 -10.75 -11.56 -7.33
CA THR A 137 -9.65 -11.69 -6.37
C THR A 137 -8.33 -11.59 -7.10
N LEU A 138 -7.49 -10.64 -6.68
CA LEU A 138 -6.09 -10.61 -7.08
C LEU A 138 -5.22 -11.27 -6.00
N GLU A 139 -4.27 -12.09 -6.44
CA GLU A 139 -3.24 -12.71 -5.61
C GLU A 139 -1.89 -12.08 -5.94
N VAL A 140 -1.16 -11.66 -4.92
CA VAL A 140 0.22 -11.16 -5.03
C VAL A 140 1.14 -12.23 -4.45
N GLN A 141 1.98 -12.83 -5.29
CA GLN A 141 2.99 -13.79 -4.90
C GLN A 141 4.34 -13.09 -4.79
N ILE A 142 5.09 -13.38 -3.73
CA ILE A 142 6.43 -12.84 -3.48
C ILE A 142 7.42 -13.99 -3.39
N ASN A 143 8.54 -13.90 -4.11
CA ASN A 143 9.62 -14.88 -4.03
C ASN A 143 10.95 -14.18 -3.74
N ALA A 144 11.72 -14.74 -2.80
CA ALA A 144 13.08 -14.28 -2.55
C ALA A 144 14.00 -14.77 -3.67
N VAL A 145 14.79 -13.85 -4.23
CA VAL A 145 15.90 -14.19 -5.13
C VAL A 145 17.20 -14.25 -4.33
N ASP A 146 17.42 -13.26 -3.47
CA ASP A 146 18.48 -13.23 -2.46
C ASP A 146 18.10 -12.28 -1.30
N ALA A 147 19.07 -11.93 -0.45
CA ALA A 147 18.86 -11.09 0.73
C ALA A 147 18.37 -9.66 0.43
N HIS A 148 18.52 -9.17 -0.81
CA HIS A 148 18.19 -7.79 -1.19
C HIS A 148 17.24 -7.70 -2.39
N ARG A 149 16.98 -8.81 -3.07
CA ARG A 149 16.09 -8.87 -4.24
C ARG A 149 14.94 -9.84 -4.02
N LEU A 150 13.75 -9.35 -4.30
CA LEU A 150 12.51 -10.12 -4.36
C LEU A 150 11.93 -10.03 -5.78
N THR A 151 11.21 -11.05 -6.21
CA THR A 151 10.31 -10.96 -7.37
C THR A 151 8.88 -10.95 -6.88
N PHE A 152 8.01 -10.28 -7.62
CA PHE A 152 6.57 -10.30 -7.37
C PHE A 152 5.80 -10.60 -8.66
N ALA A 153 4.68 -11.31 -8.51
CA ALA A 153 3.71 -11.54 -9.55
C ALA A 153 2.30 -11.29 -8.99
N ILE A 154 1.48 -10.56 -9.75
CA ILE A 154 0.10 -10.24 -9.42
C ILE A 154 -0.79 -10.94 -10.43
N LEU A 155 -1.62 -11.86 -9.96
CA LEU A 155 -2.47 -12.71 -10.80
C LEU A 155 -3.94 -12.53 -10.43
N GLN A 156 -4.84 -12.71 -11.40
CA GLN A 156 -6.25 -12.96 -11.11
C GLN A 156 -6.39 -14.40 -10.62
N GLN A 157 -6.92 -14.59 -9.40
CA GLN A 157 -6.91 -15.89 -8.75
C GLN A 157 -7.75 -16.93 -9.51
N GLN A 158 -8.88 -16.50 -10.09
CA GLN A 158 -9.84 -17.37 -10.77
C GLN A 158 -9.29 -17.93 -12.10
N THR A 159 -8.60 -17.08 -12.86
CA THR A 159 -8.14 -17.41 -14.22
C THR A 159 -6.64 -17.72 -14.28
N GLN A 160 -5.91 -17.44 -13.19
CA GLN A 160 -4.44 -17.42 -13.16
C GLN A 160 -3.82 -16.49 -14.20
N ALA A 161 -4.58 -15.51 -14.69
CA ALA A 161 -4.08 -14.52 -15.64
C ALA A 161 -3.09 -13.57 -14.94
N LEU A 162 -1.88 -13.46 -15.50
CA LEU A 162 -0.85 -12.55 -15.02
C LEU A 162 -1.23 -11.11 -15.34
N CYS A 163 -1.39 -10.28 -14.31
CA CYS A 163 -1.69 -8.87 -14.45
C CYS A 163 -0.42 -8.02 -14.53
N CYS A 164 0.47 -8.21 -13.56
CA CYS A 164 1.68 -7.41 -13.41
C CYS A 164 2.75 -8.24 -12.72
N GLN A 165 4.00 -8.10 -13.13
CA GLN A 165 5.15 -8.68 -12.43
C GLN A 165 6.34 -7.74 -12.47
N GLY A 166 7.31 -8.00 -11.61
CA GLY A 166 8.58 -7.32 -11.63
C GLY A 166 9.48 -7.75 -10.48
N GLU A 167 10.50 -6.95 -10.27
CA GLU A 167 11.48 -7.13 -9.21
C GLU A 167 11.42 -5.98 -8.23
N ALA A 168 11.66 -6.30 -6.96
CA ALA A 168 11.85 -5.32 -5.91
C ALA A 168 13.26 -5.45 -5.35
N GLN A 169 13.96 -4.33 -5.28
CA GLN A 169 15.29 -4.21 -4.72
C GLN A 169 15.22 -3.35 -3.47
N TRP A 170 15.70 -3.89 -2.36
CA TRP A 170 15.82 -3.14 -1.12
C TRP A 170 17.23 -2.56 -0.99
N ARG A 171 17.30 -1.26 -0.75
CA ARG A 171 18.56 -0.51 -0.60
C ARG A 171 18.53 0.26 0.72
N GLN A 172 19.57 0.10 1.53
CA GLN A 172 19.77 0.91 2.74
C GLN A 172 20.36 2.29 2.43
N GLU A 173 21.04 2.42 1.30
CA GLU A 173 21.68 3.67 0.91
C GLU A 173 20.65 4.73 0.49
N PRO A 174 20.89 6.00 0.85
CA PRO A 174 20.02 7.10 0.45
C PRO A 174 19.97 7.20 -1.08
N MET A 175 18.76 7.42 -1.58
CA MET A 175 18.53 7.67 -3.01
C MET A 175 19.23 8.97 -3.43
N GLU A 176 19.70 9.02 -4.67
CA GLU A 176 20.29 10.26 -5.21
C GLU A 176 19.30 11.43 -5.08
N PRO A 177 19.80 12.63 -4.72
CA PRO A 177 18.95 13.79 -4.54
C PRO A 177 18.23 14.14 -5.85
N LEU A 178 16.91 14.28 -5.76
CA LEU A 178 16.07 14.70 -6.89
C LEU A 178 16.48 16.11 -7.37
N ALA A 179 16.31 16.37 -8.67
CA ALA A 179 16.46 17.71 -9.22
C ALA A 179 15.54 18.69 -8.49
N SER A 180 16.03 19.91 -8.21
CA SER A 180 15.22 20.93 -7.56
C SER A 180 14.06 21.35 -8.47
N LEU A 181 12.90 21.61 -7.87
CA LEU A 181 11.72 22.08 -8.60
C LEU A 181 12.02 23.37 -9.40
N ALA A 182 12.80 24.28 -8.83
CA ALA A 182 13.20 25.51 -9.51
C ALA A 182 14.00 25.22 -10.79
N SER A 183 14.94 24.27 -10.75
CA SER A 183 15.71 23.86 -11.93
C SER A 183 14.84 23.16 -12.97
N LEU A 184 13.84 22.37 -12.54
CA LEU A 184 12.88 21.74 -13.46
C LEU A 184 12.00 22.78 -14.15
N LEU A 185 11.44 23.75 -13.41
CA LEU A 185 10.62 24.82 -13.96
C LEU A 185 11.40 25.71 -14.94
N ALA A 186 12.67 26.03 -14.63
CA ALA A 186 13.51 26.82 -15.52
C ALA A 186 13.78 26.11 -16.86
N ARG A 187 13.87 24.77 -16.85
CA ARG A 187 14.14 23.94 -18.04
C ARG A 187 12.87 23.58 -18.82
N ILE A 188 11.75 23.38 -18.14
CA ILE A 188 10.47 22.95 -18.74
C ILE A 188 9.54 24.16 -18.82
N ASN A 189 9.83 25.05 -19.75
CA ASN A 189 9.17 26.35 -19.92
C ASN A 189 8.35 26.46 -21.22
N GLY A 190 7.99 25.32 -21.82
CA GLY A 190 7.19 25.29 -23.05
C GLY A 190 5.69 25.47 -22.80
N PRO A 191 4.84 25.18 -23.79
CA PRO A 191 3.41 25.43 -23.71
C PRO A 191 2.77 24.72 -22.51
N CYS A 192 1.85 25.44 -21.87
CA CYS A 192 1.02 24.93 -20.79
C CYS A 192 -0.29 24.38 -21.35
N LEU A 193 -0.63 23.16 -20.96
CA LEU A 193 -1.92 22.52 -21.20
C LEU A 193 -2.70 22.51 -19.90
N ASP A 194 -3.88 23.13 -19.90
CA ASP A 194 -4.76 23.10 -18.74
C ASP A 194 -5.42 21.72 -18.53
N ALA A 195 -5.91 21.48 -17.32
CA ALA A 195 -6.55 20.22 -16.96
C ALA A 195 -7.74 19.85 -17.86
N GLU A 196 -8.57 20.82 -18.27
CA GLU A 196 -9.77 20.53 -19.04
C GLU A 196 -9.41 20.02 -20.43
N ALA A 197 -8.46 20.69 -21.08
CA ALA A 197 -7.92 20.28 -22.37
C ALA A 197 -7.23 18.91 -22.28
N LEU A 198 -6.46 18.65 -21.21
CA LEU A 198 -5.83 17.34 -20.98
C LEU A 198 -6.86 16.22 -20.87
N TYR A 199 -7.87 16.36 -19.99
CA TYR A 199 -8.85 15.29 -19.82
C TYR A 199 -9.76 15.12 -21.03
N ARG A 200 -10.02 16.19 -21.80
CA ARG A 200 -10.73 16.09 -23.09
C ARG A 200 -9.96 15.25 -24.12
N GLN A 201 -8.62 15.32 -24.11
CA GLN A 201 -7.78 14.46 -24.96
C GLN A 201 -7.84 13.00 -24.52
N PHE A 202 -7.87 12.72 -23.21
CA PHE A 202 -8.09 11.35 -22.73
C PHE A 202 -9.48 10.83 -23.11
N ASP A 203 -10.52 11.65 -22.93
CA ASP A 203 -11.89 11.29 -23.30
C ASP A 203 -12.00 11.00 -24.81
N SER A 204 -11.27 11.72 -25.68
CA SER A 204 -11.32 11.49 -27.13
C SER A 204 -10.65 10.19 -27.60
N VAL A 205 -9.76 9.61 -26.78
CA VAL A 205 -9.15 8.29 -27.03
C VAL A 205 -9.82 7.17 -26.23
N GLY A 206 -10.94 7.47 -25.55
CA GLY A 206 -11.74 6.49 -24.80
C GLY A 206 -11.21 6.18 -23.40
N ILE A 207 -10.38 7.06 -22.81
CA ILE A 207 -9.95 6.97 -21.42
C ILE A 207 -10.74 7.99 -20.60
N HIS A 208 -11.67 7.50 -19.79
CA HIS A 208 -12.56 8.34 -18.99
C HIS A 208 -12.15 8.30 -17.52
N TYR A 209 -11.56 9.40 -17.06
CA TYR A 209 -11.23 9.60 -15.65
C TYR A 209 -12.42 10.20 -14.91
N GLY A 210 -12.80 9.58 -13.79
CA GLY A 210 -13.75 10.13 -12.84
C GLY A 210 -13.10 11.12 -11.86
N PRO A 211 -13.88 11.71 -10.94
CA PRO A 211 -13.42 12.80 -10.08
C PRO A 211 -12.18 12.50 -9.25
N ASN A 212 -12.00 11.25 -8.80
CA ASN A 212 -10.84 10.87 -7.97
C ASN A 212 -9.56 10.63 -8.80
N HIS A 213 -9.67 10.54 -10.12
CA HIS A 213 -8.53 10.45 -11.04
C HIS A 213 -8.22 11.76 -11.78
N ARG A 214 -9.03 12.80 -11.58
CA ARG A 214 -8.82 14.12 -12.22
C ARG A 214 -8.02 15.08 -11.32
N THR A 215 -6.78 14.72 -11.00
CA THR A 215 -5.92 15.48 -10.05
C THR A 215 -4.96 16.47 -10.71
N VAL A 216 -4.59 16.26 -11.98
CA VAL A 216 -3.73 17.20 -12.74
C VAL A 216 -4.44 18.55 -12.91
N ARG A 217 -3.71 19.64 -12.69
CA ARG A 217 -4.16 21.03 -12.83
C ARG A 217 -3.62 21.69 -14.10
N GLU A 218 -2.33 21.53 -14.33
CA GLU A 218 -1.64 22.06 -15.48
C GLU A 218 -0.44 21.19 -15.82
N LEU A 219 -0.01 21.27 -17.07
CA LEU A 219 1.03 20.44 -17.63
C LEU A 219 1.90 21.29 -18.56
N HIS A 220 3.18 21.38 -18.24
CA HIS A 220 4.19 22.05 -19.06
C HIS A 220 5.02 21.01 -19.80
N SER A 221 5.30 21.23 -21.08
CA SER A 221 6.12 20.32 -21.89
C SER A 221 7.19 21.07 -22.67
N SER A 222 8.43 20.57 -22.65
CA SER A 222 9.55 21.14 -23.43
C SER A 222 10.64 20.10 -23.61
N GLY A 223 11.22 19.99 -24.81
CA GLY A 223 12.40 19.15 -25.07
C GLY A 223 12.22 17.66 -24.71
N GLY A 224 11.03 17.10 -24.89
CA GLY A 224 10.72 15.71 -24.51
C GLY A 224 10.53 15.48 -23.00
N GLN A 225 10.53 16.55 -22.20
CA GLN A 225 10.24 16.52 -20.78
C GLN A 225 8.86 17.12 -20.49
N LEU A 226 8.28 16.71 -19.36
CA LEU A 226 6.96 17.10 -18.94
C LEU A 226 6.95 17.34 -17.42
N LEU A 227 6.29 18.41 -17.00
CA LEU A 227 6.06 18.76 -15.61
C LEU A 227 4.57 18.96 -15.39
N ALA A 228 3.98 18.23 -14.44
CA ALA A 228 2.57 18.35 -14.11
C ALA A 228 2.39 18.87 -12.69
N GLN A 229 1.52 19.85 -12.51
CA GLN A 229 1.02 20.22 -11.20
C GLN A 229 -0.19 19.33 -10.88
N ILE A 230 -0.17 18.70 -9.70
CA ILE A 230 -1.27 17.88 -9.21
C ILE A 230 -1.86 18.48 -7.95
N GLN A 231 -3.16 18.33 -7.77
CA GLN A 231 -3.85 18.66 -6.53
C GLN A 231 -4.72 17.48 -6.13
N CYS A 232 -4.35 16.84 -5.02
CA CYS A 232 -5.18 15.84 -4.37
C CYS A 232 -6.31 16.55 -3.62
N ARG A 233 -7.50 15.94 -3.63
CA ARG A 233 -8.63 16.39 -2.80
C ARG A 233 -8.53 15.80 -1.39
#